data_AF-F0YFP9-F1
#
_entry.id   AF-F0YFP9-F1
#
_cell.length_a   1.000
_cell.length_b   1.000
_cell.length_c   1.000
_cell.angle_alpha   90.00
_cell.angle_beta   90.00
_cell.angle_gamma   90.00
#
_symmetry.space_group_name_H-M   'P 1'
#
loop_
_entity.id
_entity.type
_entity.pdbx_description
1 polymer ?
#
loop_
_entity_poly.entity_id
_entity_poly.type
_entity_poly.pdbx_seq_one_letter_code
_entity_poly.pdbx_strand_id
1 'polypeptide(L)'
;MSKVGVYYGTQGQATEAAADLLVAIVNEKLGGAAGETSFLVDECDSVEDLLGHDCLLVGCPTWNTGADTERSGTDWDEWYYEDDGLPGIDLAGKNVAVFGCGDSVGYGGNFCDAIDELYEVMGSRGAGVGFGHTPAAGYQHEGSKALRGDTFIGLPLDQVNEGDMTEQRLRDW
;
A
#
# COMPACT_ATOMS: atom_id res chain seq x y z
N MET A 1 19.26 9.53 4.76
CA MET A 1 17.86 9.15 4.53
C MET A 1 17.59 7.86 5.28
N SER A 2 16.36 7.65 5.73
CA SER A 2 15.90 6.36 6.28
C SER A 2 16.11 5.25 5.26
N LYS A 3 16.16 4.00 5.72
CA LYS A 3 16.26 2.84 4.82
C LYS A 3 14.90 2.45 4.26
N VAL A 4 13.85 2.68 5.05
CA VAL A 4 12.46 2.39 4.72
C VAL A 4 11.73 3.70 4.52
N GLY A 5 11.03 3.84 3.40
CA GLY A 5 10.07 4.91 3.17
C GLY A 5 8.66 4.37 3.27
N VAL A 6 7.77 5.06 3.97
CA VAL A 6 6.34 4.71 4.07
C VAL A 6 5.54 5.76 3.32
N TYR A 7 5.02 5.41 2.15
CA TYR A 7 4.30 6.32 1.27
C TYR A 7 2.84 5.93 1.20
N TYR A 8 1.92 6.88 1.17
CA TYR A 8 0.50 6.58 1.10
C TYR A 8 -0.29 7.62 0.32
N GLY A 9 -1.39 7.17 -0.28
CA GLY A 9 -2.46 8.02 -0.78
C GLY A 9 -3.68 7.83 0.12
N THR A 10 -4.52 8.85 0.26
CA THR A 10 -5.75 8.74 1.06
C THR A 10 -6.82 9.74 0.61
N GLN A 11 -8.09 9.36 0.77
CA GLN A 11 -9.24 10.27 0.68
C GLN A 11 -9.83 10.60 2.07
N GLY A 12 -9.27 9.99 3.12
CA GLY A 12 -9.68 10.17 4.52
C GLY A 12 -8.48 9.96 5.45
N GLN A 13 -8.70 9.41 6.64
CA GLN A 13 -7.61 9.21 7.63
C GLN A 13 -7.18 7.75 7.79
N ALA A 14 -7.88 6.79 7.15
CA ALA A 14 -7.63 5.36 7.37
C ALA A 14 -6.23 4.93 6.91
N THR A 15 -5.83 5.29 5.70
CA THR A 15 -4.52 4.91 5.14
C THR A 15 -3.39 5.68 5.83
N GLU A 16 -3.59 6.96 6.15
CA GLU A 16 -2.66 7.80 6.91
C GLU A 16 -2.38 7.20 8.29
N ALA A 17 -3.42 6.87 9.06
CA ALA A 17 -3.26 6.29 10.39
C ALA A 17 -2.51 4.94 10.34
N ALA A 18 -2.74 4.13 9.31
CA ALA A 18 -1.99 2.90 9.10
C ALA A 18 -0.52 3.16 8.74
N ALA A 19 -0.24 4.16 7.89
CA ALA A 19 1.11 4.57 7.51
C ALA A 19 1.92 5.07 8.71
N ASP A 20 1.34 5.94 9.53
CA ASP A 20 1.98 6.48 10.74
C ASP A 20 2.27 5.39 11.76
N LEU A 21 1.32 4.46 11.93
CA LEU A 21 1.52 3.31 12.80
C LEU A 21 2.62 2.38 12.26
N LEU A 22 2.72 2.19 10.95
CA LEU A 22 3.83 1.45 10.34
C LEU A 22 5.19 2.10 10.59
N VAL A 23 5.30 3.44 10.49
CA VAL A 23 6.53 4.15 10.83
C VAL A 23 6.94 3.85 12.28
N ALA A 24 5.99 3.94 13.22
CA ALA A 24 6.25 3.63 14.62
C ALA A 24 6.69 2.17 14.83
N ILE A 25 5.98 1.21 14.23
CA ILE A 25 6.28 -0.23 14.34
C ILE A 25 7.64 -0.56 13.74
N VAL A 26 7.94 -0.04 12.55
CA VAL A 26 9.23 -0.25 11.87
C VAL A 26 10.36 0.33 12.71
N ASN A 27 10.17 1.52 13.28
CA ASN A 27 11.19 2.12 14.14
C ASN A 27 11.42 1.33 15.43
N GLU A 28 10.35 0.83 16.04
CA GLU A 28 10.40 -0.05 17.23
C GLU A 28 11.16 -1.34 16.93
N LYS A 29 10.82 -2.02 15.83
CA LYS A 29 11.39 -3.33 15.49
C LYS A 29 12.77 -3.26 14.84
N LEU A 30 13.03 -2.23 14.03
CA LEU A 30 14.20 -2.11 13.16
C LEU A 30 15.12 -0.92 13.51
N GLY A 31 14.94 -0.30 14.67
CA GLY A 31 15.88 0.68 15.23
C GLY A 31 15.91 2.00 14.46
N GLY A 32 14.74 2.59 14.19
CA GLY A 32 14.65 3.90 13.52
C GLY A 32 14.75 3.85 11.99
N ALA A 33 14.53 2.68 11.38
CA ALA A 33 14.76 2.48 9.95
C ALA A 33 13.82 3.29 9.03
N ALA A 34 12.64 3.71 9.52
CA ALA A 34 11.64 4.45 8.76
C ALA A 34 11.76 5.98 8.87
N GLY A 35 12.61 6.50 9.77
CA GLY A 35 12.70 7.95 9.99
C GLY A 35 11.56 8.47 10.86
N GLU A 36 11.17 9.74 10.68
CA GLU A 36 10.22 10.41 11.60
C GLU A 36 8.76 10.42 11.10
N THR A 37 8.54 10.37 9.80
CA THR A 37 7.22 10.58 9.19
C THR A 37 6.93 9.59 8.08
N SER A 38 5.63 9.34 7.85
CA SER A 38 5.13 8.81 6.59
C SER A 38 5.03 9.94 5.56
N PHE A 39 4.88 9.59 4.27
CA PHE A 39 4.84 10.54 3.16
C PHE A 39 3.50 10.44 2.42
N LEU A 40 2.72 11.52 2.42
CA LEU A 40 1.53 11.64 1.57
C LEU A 40 1.99 11.88 0.13
N VAL A 41 1.49 11.10 -0.82
CA VAL A 41 1.90 11.17 -2.23
C VAL A 41 1.63 12.56 -2.85
N ASP A 42 0.49 13.17 -2.53
CA ASP A 42 0.13 14.55 -2.96
C ASP A 42 1.15 15.62 -2.51
N GLU A 43 1.88 15.36 -1.42
CA GLU A 43 2.89 16.29 -0.88
C GLU A 43 4.32 16.00 -1.35
N CYS A 44 4.51 14.93 -2.13
CA CYS A 44 5.83 14.60 -2.69
C CYS A 44 6.11 15.44 -3.94
N ASP A 45 7.38 15.81 -4.15
CA ASP A 45 7.75 16.65 -5.29
C ASP A 45 7.66 15.87 -6.61
N SER A 46 7.98 14.57 -6.56
CA SER A 46 7.86 13.66 -7.71
C SER A 46 7.97 12.20 -7.29
N VAL A 47 7.67 11.29 -8.22
CA VAL A 47 7.90 9.85 -8.06
C VAL A 47 9.37 9.49 -7.76
N GLU A 48 10.34 10.35 -8.10
CA GLU A 48 11.76 10.13 -7.81
C GLU A 48 12.09 10.12 -6.32
N ASP A 49 11.21 10.68 -5.47
CA ASP A 49 11.37 10.64 -4.02
C ASP A 49 11.41 9.20 -3.47
N LEU A 50 10.74 8.26 -4.16
CA LEU A 50 10.80 6.84 -3.85
C LEU A 50 12.23 6.27 -3.92
N LEU A 51 13.11 6.86 -4.75
CA LEU A 51 14.49 6.38 -4.92
C LEU A 51 15.38 6.66 -3.72
N GLY A 52 14.95 7.56 -2.82
CA GLY A 52 15.66 7.91 -1.58
C GLY A 52 15.73 6.77 -0.54
N HIS A 53 14.94 5.71 -0.71
CA HIS A 53 14.80 4.59 0.23
C HIS A 53 15.15 3.25 -0.43
N ASP A 54 15.63 2.27 0.34
CA ASP A 54 15.93 0.92 -0.17
C ASP A 54 14.68 0.02 -0.19
N CYS A 55 13.84 0.18 0.84
CA CYS A 55 12.57 -0.51 0.98
C CYS A 55 11.43 0.50 1.02
N LEU A 56 10.32 0.14 0.39
CA LEU A 56 9.13 0.96 0.26
C LEU A 56 7.94 0.19 0.84
N LEU A 57 7.25 0.80 1.80
CA LEU A 57 5.94 0.37 2.26
C LEU A 57 4.93 1.34 1.66
N VAL A 58 4.09 0.88 0.74
CA VAL A 58 3.21 1.75 -0.04
C VAL A 58 1.75 1.45 0.23
N GLY A 59 0.96 2.48 0.48
CA GLY A 59 -0.42 2.39 0.96
C GLY A 59 -1.44 3.10 0.10
N CYS A 60 -2.58 2.47 -0.18
CA CYS A 60 -3.70 3.14 -0.86
C CYS A 60 -5.07 2.63 -0.38
N PRO A 61 -6.12 3.46 -0.38
CA PRO A 61 -7.48 2.97 -0.23
C PRO A 61 -7.98 2.33 -1.54
N THR A 62 -9.16 1.71 -1.53
CA THR A 62 -9.93 1.43 -2.75
C THR A 62 -11.23 2.23 -2.71
N TRP A 63 -11.41 3.17 -3.65
CA TRP A 63 -12.61 4.00 -3.77
C TRP A 63 -13.38 3.77 -5.07
N ASN A 64 -12.68 3.60 -6.20
CA ASN A 64 -13.31 3.37 -7.49
C ASN A 64 -13.62 1.87 -7.68
N THR A 65 -14.51 1.37 -6.83
CA THR A 65 -14.88 -0.04 -6.74
C THR A 65 -15.44 -0.57 -8.06
N GLY A 66 -14.91 -1.70 -8.52
CA GLY A 66 -15.31 -2.34 -9.78
C GLY A 66 -14.61 -1.80 -11.02
N ALA A 67 -13.79 -0.75 -10.89
CA ALA A 67 -13.00 -0.22 -11.99
C ALA A 67 -11.80 -1.10 -12.33
N ASP A 68 -11.37 -1.04 -13.59
CA ASP A 68 -10.15 -1.72 -14.04
C ASP A 68 -8.90 -0.88 -13.79
N THR A 69 -9.05 0.44 -13.70
CA THR A 69 -7.98 1.41 -13.50
C THR A 69 -8.39 2.45 -12.46
N GLU A 70 -7.41 3.16 -11.90
CA GLU A 70 -7.62 4.31 -11.01
C GLU A 70 -8.44 3.93 -9.78
N ARG A 71 -8.12 2.78 -9.15
CA ARG A 71 -8.94 2.20 -8.07
C ARG A 71 -8.76 2.93 -6.76
N SER A 72 -7.60 3.57 -6.57
CA SER A 72 -7.32 4.25 -5.31
C SER A 72 -8.18 5.48 -5.12
N GLY A 73 -8.50 6.18 -6.21
CA GLY A 73 -9.09 7.51 -6.17
C GLY A 73 -8.17 8.48 -5.43
N THR A 74 -6.85 8.36 -5.56
CA THR A 74 -5.85 9.23 -4.89
C THR A 74 -4.77 9.61 -5.89
N ASP A 75 -3.80 10.42 -5.49
CA ASP A 75 -2.66 10.87 -6.30
C ASP A 75 -1.77 9.71 -6.77
N TRP A 76 -1.91 8.52 -6.17
CA TRP A 76 -1.37 7.30 -6.74
C TRP A 76 -1.86 7.05 -8.17
N ASP A 77 -3.11 7.37 -8.48
CA ASP A 77 -3.68 7.15 -9.81
C ASP A 77 -2.97 8.06 -10.84
N GLU A 78 -2.68 9.32 -10.50
CA GLU A 78 -1.89 10.22 -11.35
C GLU A 78 -0.49 9.64 -11.59
N TRP A 79 0.22 9.28 -10.51
CA TRP A 79 1.54 8.69 -10.61
C TRP A 79 1.55 7.33 -11.32
N TYR A 80 0.45 6.57 -11.29
CA TYR A 80 0.37 5.27 -11.93
C TYR A 80 0.35 5.40 -13.46
N TYR A 81 -0.39 6.36 -13.99
CA TYR A 81 -0.73 6.42 -15.42
C TYR A 81 0.11 7.42 -16.23
N GLU A 82 0.77 8.37 -15.58
CA GLU A 82 1.53 9.41 -16.28
C GLU A 82 2.95 8.99 -16.67
N ASP A 83 3.44 9.46 -17.82
CA ASP A 83 4.76 9.08 -18.35
C ASP A 83 5.93 9.55 -17.44
N ASP A 84 5.73 10.63 -16.69
CA ASP A 84 6.64 11.16 -15.66
C ASP A 84 6.37 10.60 -14.25
N GLY A 85 5.41 9.68 -14.12
CA GLY A 85 5.15 8.90 -12.91
C GLY A 85 5.89 7.56 -12.86
N LEU A 86 5.24 6.55 -12.28
CA LEU A 86 5.72 5.18 -12.15
C LEU A 86 6.07 4.53 -13.52
N PRO A 87 5.34 4.76 -14.63
CA PRO A 87 5.76 4.31 -15.96
C PRO A 87 7.16 4.80 -16.39
N GLY A 88 7.63 5.93 -15.86
CA GLY A 88 8.92 6.55 -16.21
C GLY A 88 10.10 6.12 -15.33
N ILE A 89 9.85 5.61 -14.12
CA ILE A 89 10.89 5.37 -13.11
C ILE A 89 11.53 3.97 -13.20
N ASP A 90 12.79 3.83 -12.78
CA ASP A 90 13.46 2.54 -12.59
C ASP A 90 13.54 2.22 -11.09
N LEU A 91 12.88 1.13 -10.67
CA LEU A 91 12.86 0.66 -9.28
C LEU A 91 13.77 -0.55 -9.06
N ALA A 92 14.68 -0.86 -9.99
CA ALA A 92 15.63 -1.94 -9.84
C ALA A 92 16.42 -1.83 -8.51
N GLY A 93 16.38 -2.91 -7.73
CA GLY A 93 17.06 -2.99 -6.43
C GLY A 93 16.26 -2.41 -5.25
N LYS A 94 15.08 -1.83 -5.49
CA LYS A 94 14.12 -1.46 -4.44
C LYS A 94 13.28 -2.67 -4.04
N ASN A 95 12.90 -2.77 -2.78
CA ASN A 95 11.96 -3.78 -2.30
C ASN A 95 10.63 -3.11 -1.93
N VAL A 96 9.51 -3.63 -2.40
CA VAL A 96 8.19 -3.04 -2.21
C VAL A 96 7.27 -4.02 -1.48
N ALA A 97 6.59 -3.54 -0.45
CA ALA A 97 5.43 -4.20 0.15
C ALA A 97 4.25 -3.23 0.15
N VAL A 98 3.06 -3.75 -0.14
CA VAL A 98 1.84 -2.94 -0.34
C VAL A 98 0.85 -3.22 0.78
N PHE A 99 0.25 -2.18 1.34
CA PHE A 99 -0.93 -2.28 2.20
C PHE A 99 -2.10 -1.51 1.58
N GLY A 100 -3.32 -1.90 1.90
CA GLY A 100 -4.50 -1.23 1.35
C GLY A 100 -5.66 -1.17 2.33
N CYS A 101 -6.41 -0.08 2.26
CA CYS A 101 -7.62 0.13 3.06
C CYS A 101 -8.87 -0.08 2.22
N GLY A 102 -9.79 -0.89 2.72
CA GLY A 102 -11.08 -1.16 2.07
C GLY A 102 -12.21 -1.30 3.08
N ASP A 103 -13.39 -1.64 2.56
CA ASP A 103 -14.58 -1.97 3.35
C ASP A 103 -15.14 -3.28 2.81
N SER A 104 -14.88 -4.34 3.58
CA SER A 104 -15.19 -5.72 3.21
C SER A 104 -16.69 -6.04 3.24
N VAL A 105 -17.48 -5.26 3.98
CA VAL A 105 -18.93 -5.42 4.09
C VAL A 105 -19.64 -4.61 3.01
N GLY A 106 -19.27 -3.34 2.82
CA GLY A 106 -19.87 -2.46 1.81
C GLY A 106 -19.45 -2.80 0.38
N TYR A 107 -18.21 -3.26 0.20
CA TYR A 107 -17.58 -3.50 -1.11
C TYR A 107 -16.85 -4.84 -1.17
N GLY A 108 -17.43 -5.87 -0.55
CA GLY A 108 -16.82 -7.20 -0.43
C GLY A 108 -16.41 -7.86 -1.75
N GLY A 109 -17.02 -7.51 -2.89
CA GLY A 109 -16.63 -8.01 -4.21
C GLY A 109 -15.34 -7.39 -4.78
N ASN A 110 -14.84 -6.32 -4.17
CA ASN A 110 -13.71 -5.50 -4.63
C ASN A 110 -12.80 -5.10 -3.47
N PHE A 111 -12.69 -5.97 -2.47
CA PHE A 111 -12.03 -5.64 -1.22
C PHE A 111 -10.54 -5.38 -1.44
N CYS A 112 -10.10 -4.14 -1.17
CA CYS A 112 -8.72 -3.69 -1.33
C CYS A 112 -8.12 -3.91 -2.73
N ASP A 113 -8.92 -3.80 -3.79
CA ASP A 113 -8.48 -4.02 -5.18
C ASP A 113 -7.31 -3.13 -5.62
N ALA A 114 -7.11 -1.96 -5.01
CA ALA A 114 -6.02 -1.04 -5.37
C ALA A 114 -4.62 -1.56 -4.99
N ILE A 115 -4.51 -2.52 -4.06
CA ILE A 115 -3.23 -3.18 -3.76
C ILE A 115 -2.62 -3.80 -5.02
N ASP A 116 -3.46 -4.39 -5.86
CA ASP A 116 -3.07 -5.05 -7.11
C ASP A 116 -2.41 -4.08 -8.09
N GLU A 117 -2.97 -2.88 -8.27
CA GLU A 117 -2.37 -1.87 -9.14
C GLU A 117 -0.96 -1.52 -8.67
N LEU A 118 -0.81 -1.04 -7.43
CA LEU A 118 0.50 -0.62 -6.91
C LEU A 118 1.53 -1.76 -6.97
N TYR A 119 1.12 -2.99 -6.64
CA TYR A 119 1.98 -4.15 -6.74
C TYR A 119 2.48 -4.40 -8.17
N GLU A 120 1.56 -4.45 -9.15
CA GLU A 120 1.88 -4.82 -10.52
C GLU A 120 2.71 -3.72 -11.21
N VAL A 121 2.38 -2.44 -11.03
CA VAL A 121 3.14 -1.36 -11.67
C VAL A 121 4.56 -1.29 -11.10
N MET A 122 4.75 -1.30 -9.77
CA MET A 122 6.08 -1.21 -9.19
C MET A 122 6.94 -2.42 -9.56
N GLY A 123 6.35 -3.62 -9.59
CA GLY A 123 7.01 -4.83 -10.09
C GLY A 123 7.40 -4.71 -11.56
N SER A 124 6.54 -4.16 -12.41
CA SER A 124 6.84 -3.93 -13.84
C SER A 124 8.02 -2.97 -14.06
N ARG A 125 8.32 -2.12 -13.06
CA ARG A 125 9.45 -1.19 -13.04
C ARG A 125 10.72 -1.76 -12.42
N GLY A 126 10.76 -3.05 -12.11
CA GLY A 126 11.95 -3.74 -11.61
C GLY A 126 12.09 -3.78 -10.09
N ALA A 127 11.10 -3.29 -9.33
CA ALA A 127 11.08 -3.48 -7.89
C ALA A 127 10.99 -4.97 -7.54
N GLY A 128 11.69 -5.37 -6.49
CA GLY A 128 11.43 -6.62 -5.80
C GLY A 128 10.07 -6.56 -5.13
N VAL A 129 9.07 -7.23 -5.71
CA VAL A 129 7.74 -7.44 -5.12
C VAL A 129 7.66 -8.83 -4.48
N GLY A 130 6.54 -9.14 -3.82
CA GLY A 130 6.37 -10.44 -3.15
C GLY A 130 6.57 -10.39 -1.63
N PHE A 131 6.89 -9.22 -1.09
CA PHE A 131 6.97 -8.98 0.34
C PHE A 131 5.59 -8.65 0.91
N GLY A 132 5.36 -9.02 2.17
CA GLY A 132 4.12 -8.65 2.86
C GLY A 132 2.86 -9.34 2.31
N HIS A 133 2.99 -10.53 1.72
CA HIS A 133 1.83 -11.33 1.36
C HIS A 133 1.07 -11.80 2.62
N THR A 134 -0.25 -11.65 2.61
CA THR A 134 -1.09 -11.92 3.79
C THR A 134 -2.05 -13.07 3.51
N PRO A 135 -2.12 -14.12 4.35
CA PRO A 135 -3.14 -15.16 4.21
C PRO A 135 -4.55 -14.57 4.23
N ALA A 136 -5.44 -15.03 3.35
CA ALA A 136 -6.83 -14.57 3.33
C ALA A 136 -7.66 -15.11 4.51
N ALA A 137 -7.14 -16.10 5.22
CA ALA A 137 -7.77 -16.64 6.42
C ALA A 137 -7.96 -15.54 7.48
N GLY A 138 -9.19 -15.34 7.93
CA GLY A 138 -9.54 -14.32 8.91
C GLY A 138 -10.04 -13.01 8.30
N TYR A 139 -10.23 -12.94 6.98
CA TYR A 139 -10.97 -11.87 6.31
C TYR A 139 -12.32 -12.39 5.81
N GLN A 140 -13.34 -11.54 5.82
CA GLN A 140 -14.65 -11.83 5.22
C GLN A 140 -14.86 -10.94 4.01
N HIS A 141 -14.76 -11.48 2.79
CA HIS A 141 -15.04 -10.74 1.56
C HIS A 141 -15.56 -11.71 0.48
N GLU A 142 -16.09 -11.19 -0.62
CA GLU A 142 -16.59 -11.98 -1.76
C GLU A 142 -15.54 -12.09 -2.87
N GLY A 143 -14.71 -11.07 -3.05
CA GLY A 143 -13.72 -10.98 -4.11
C GLY A 143 -12.69 -9.89 -3.87
N SER A 144 -11.51 -10.06 -4.45
CA SER A 144 -10.46 -9.06 -4.45
C SER A 144 -9.51 -9.31 -5.62
N LYS A 145 -9.19 -8.26 -6.36
CA LYS A 145 -8.11 -8.25 -7.36
C LYS A 145 -6.75 -8.43 -6.69
N ALA A 146 -6.61 -8.13 -5.40
CA ALA A 146 -5.39 -8.35 -4.64
C ALA A 146 -5.23 -9.80 -4.16
N LEU A 147 -6.17 -10.70 -4.43
CA LEU A 147 -6.10 -12.10 -4.01
C LEU A 147 -5.49 -12.99 -5.11
N ARG A 148 -4.51 -13.81 -4.74
CA ARG A 148 -3.91 -14.85 -5.59
C ARG A 148 -4.02 -16.20 -4.87
N GLY A 149 -5.02 -16.99 -5.25
CA GLY A 149 -5.35 -18.22 -4.50
C GLY A 149 -5.89 -17.86 -3.11
N ASP A 150 -5.26 -18.36 -2.05
CA ASP A 150 -5.66 -18.11 -0.65
C ASP A 150 -4.79 -17.03 0.03
N THR A 151 -4.11 -16.18 -0.75
CA THR A 151 -3.13 -15.21 -0.25
C THR A 151 -3.27 -13.87 -0.97
N PHE A 152 -3.33 -12.78 -0.20
CA PHE A 152 -3.26 -11.43 -0.72
C PHE A 152 -1.83 -11.05 -1.09
N ILE A 153 -1.65 -10.33 -2.21
CA ILE A 153 -0.37 -9.76 -2.65
C ILE A 153 0.01 -8.47 -1.90
N GLY A 154 -0.47 -8.33 -0.67
CA GLY A 154 -0.23 -7.20 0.22
C GLY A 154 -0.99 -7.40 1.54
N LEU A 155 -1.07 -6.35 2.35
CA LEU A 155 -1.86 -6.31 3.58
C LEU A 155 -3.19 -5.57 3.39
N PRO A 156 -4.33 -6.28 3.34
CA PRO A 156 -5.63 -5.63 3.42
C PRO A 156 -5.95 -5.22 4.87
N LEU A 157 -6.47 -4.01 5.01
CA LEU A 157 -6.97 -3.42 6.24
C LEU A 157 -8.41 -2.95 6.04
N ASP A 158 -9.21 -3.06 7.09
CA ASP A 158 -10.60 -2.62 7.08
C ASP A 158 -10.89 -1.80 8.34
N GLN A 159 -10.85 -0.47 8.22
CA GLN A 159 -11.14 0.42 9.35
C GLN A 159 -12.63 0.50 9.69
N VAL A 160 -13.50 0.09 8.78
CA VAL A 160 -14.95 0.22 8.92
C VAL A 160 -15.50 -0.94 9.75
N ASN A 161 -15.02 -2.16 9.49
CA ASN A 161 -15.56 -3.39 10.04
C ASN A 161 -14.59 -4.11 10.99
N GLU A 162 -13.29 -3.96 10.81
CA GLU A 162 -12.24 -4.68 11.56
C GLU A 162 -11.15 -3.72 12.09
N GLY A 163 -11.54 -2.48 12.41
CA GLY A 163 -10.62 -1.42 12.79
C GLY A 163 -9.79 -1.75 14.05
N ASP A 164 -10.35 -2.50 14.98
CA ASP A 164 -9.69 -3.00 16.19
C ASP A 164 -8.59 -4.04 15.90
N MET A 165 -8.60 -4.66 14.71
CA MET A 165 -7.57 -5.61 14.28
C MET A 165 -6.38 -4.96 13.57
N THR A 166 -6.48 -3.67 13.22
CA THR A 166 -5.49 -2.95 12.40
C THR A 166 -4.08 -3.00 13.00
N GLU A 167 -3.93 -2.61 14.27
CA GLU A 167 -2.61 -2.55 14.88
C GLU A 167 -1.95 -3.93 14.92
N GLN A 168 -2.70 -4.96 15.31
CA GLN A 168 -2.17 -6.31 15.37
C GLN A 168 -1.75 -6.81 13.98
N ARG A 169 -2.59 -6.58 12.96
CA ARG A 169 -2.28 -6.93 11.57
C ARG A 169 -1.00 -6.25 11.07
N LEU A 170 -0.82 -4.96 11.35
CA LEU A 170 0.40 -4.22 10.98
C LEU A 170 1.65 -4.67 11.75
N ARG A 171 1.50 -5.17 12.98
CA ARG A 171 2.63 -5.66 13.79
C ARG A 171 3.10 -7.06 13.37
N ASP A 172 2.18 -7.88 12.88
CA ASP A 172 2.45 -9.23 12.39
C ASP A 172 3.01 -9.23 10.97
N TRP A 173 2.54 -8.29 10.15
CA TRP A 173 3.04 -7.99 8.81
C TRP A 173 4.46 -7.40 8.86
#